data_AF-A0A368QUV2-F1
#
_entry.id   AF-A0A368QUV2-F1
#
_cell.length_a   1.000
_cell.length_b   1.000
_cell.length_c   1.000
_cell.angle_alpha   90.00
_cell.angle_beta   90.00
_cell.angle_gamma   90.00
#
_symmetry.space_group_name_H-M   'P 1'
#
loop_
_entity.id
_entity.type
_entity.pdbx_description
1 polymer ?
#
loop_
_entity_poly.entity_id
_entity_poly.type
_entity_poly.pdbx_seq_one_letter_code
_entity_poly.pdbx_strand_id
1 'polypeptide(L)'
;EDETIQHLLCSCVFSRQFWFQLLRIFGLPDIAPQPSSTGFFDWWQQAGSTLDKRTKRGFNSLVILGAWLSWKERNDIVFNGASPTIERVLLLAQEEAALWRLASAKGISELVAARPGV
;
A
#
# COMPACT_ATOMS: atom_id res chain seq x y z
N GLU A 1 -16.91 14.47 2.24
CA GLU A 1 -15.69 14.67 3.02
C GLU A 1 -14.74 15.52 2.19
N ASP A 2 -13.94 16.35 2.86
CA ASP A 2 -12.89 17.12 2.19
C ASP A 2 -11.73 16.20 1.78
N GLU A 3 -11.22 16.38 0.57
CA GLU A 3 -10.08 15.62 0.06
C GLU A 3 -8.78 16.10 0.70
N THR A 4 -8.42 15.49 1.82
CA THR A 4 -7.14 15.69 2.51
C THR A 4 -6.17 14.56 2.20
N ILE A 5 -4.87 14.73 2.49
CA ILE A 5 -3.88 13.64 2.39
C ILE A 5 -4.30 12.43 3.23
N GLN A 6 -4.89 12.66 4.41
CA GLN A 6 -5.37 11.58 5.28
C GLN A 6 -6.53 10.82 4.65
N HIS A 7 -7.48 11.56 4.06
CA HIS A 7 -8.59 10.97 3.32
C HIS A 7 -8.11 10.17 2.12
N LEU A 8 -7.26 10.77 1.29
CA LEU A 8 -6.73 10.15 0.08
C LEU A 8 -5.87 8.92 0.36
N LEU A 9 -5.06 8.91 1.41
CA LEU A 9 -4.09 7.83 1.62
C LEU A 9 -4.54 6.82 2.67
N CYS A 10 -5.57 7.07 3.49
CA CYS A 10 -5.89 6.19 4.61
C CYS A 10 -7.39 6.04 4.90
N SER A 11 -8.13 7.15 5.00
CA SER A 11 -9.46 7.10 5.64
C SER A 11 -10.64 6.92 4.68
N CYS A 12 -10.47 7.16 3.38
CA CYS A 12 -11.55 6.93 2.41
C CYS A 12 -11.75 5.43 2.11
N VAL A 13 -12.94 5.07 1.60
CA VAL A 13 -13.31 3.67 1.30
C VAL A 13 -12.37 3.06 0.27
N PHE A 14 -12.02 3.81 -0.79
CA PHE A 14 -11.10 3.37 -1.82
C PHE A 14 -9.74 2.97 -1.23
N SER A 15 -9.15 3.84 -0.41
CA SER A 15 -7.81 3.61 0.14
C SER A 15 -7.78 2.44 1.12
N ARG A 16 -8.81 2.29 1.96
CA ARG A 16 -8.92 1.12 2.85
C ARG A 16 -9.00 -0.19 2.07
N GLN A 17 -9.81 -0.23 1.01
CA GLN A 17 -9.92 -1.41 0.16
C GLN A 17 -8.61 -1.69 -0.58
N PHE A 18 -7.98 -0.66 -1.15
CA PHE A 18 -6.68 -0.77 -1.79
C PHE A 18 -5.61 -1.34 -0.84
N TRP A 19 -5.47 -0.79 0.36
CA TRP A 19 -4.49 -1.27 1.34
C TRP A 19 -4.73 -2.71 1.77
N PHE A 20 -5.99 -3.06 2.06
CA PHE A 20 -6.33 -4.44 2.42
C PHE A 20 -5.94 -5.42 1.33
N GLN A 21 -6.29 -5.13 0.07
CA GLN A 21 -5.97 -5.98 -1.07
C GLN A 21 -4.46 -6.05 -1.34
N LEU A 22 -3.77 -4.91 -1.31
CA LEU A 22 -2.33 -4.84 -1.49
C LEU A 22 -1.62 -5.66 -0.43
N LEU A 23 -1.90 -5.42 0.84
CA LEU A 23 -1.23 -6.11 1.94
C LEU A 23 -1.57 -7.61 1.97
N ARG A 24 -2.79 -7.99 1.56
CA ARG A 24 -3.16 -9.40 1.39
C ARG A 24 -2.29 -10.13 0.36
N ILE A 25 -1.94 -9.48 -0.75
CA ILE A 25 -1.02 -10.04 -1.77
C ILE A 25 0.34 -10.37 -1.15
N PHE A 26 0.76 -9.62 -0.14
CA PHE A 26 2.02 -9.78 0.57
C PHE A 26 1.91 -10.53 1.90
N GLY A 27 0.75 -11.11 2.22
CA GLY A 27 0.55 -11.90 3.44
C GLY A 27 0.44 -11.08 4.74
N LEU A 28 0.10 -9.79 4.63
CA LEU A 28 -0.03 -8.86 5.77
C LEU A 28 -1.43 -8.21 5.88
N PRO A 29 -2.56 -8.92 5.61
CA PRO A 29 -3.88 -8.27 5.59
C PRO A 29 -4.28 -7.65 6.95
N ASP A 30 -3.81 -8.23 8.05
CA ASP A 30 -4.22 -7.84 9.41
C ASP A 30 -3.71 -6.46 9.85
N ILE A 31 -2.69 -5.94 9.18
CA ILE A 31 -2.14 -4.61 9.47
C ILE A 31 -2.70 -3.51 8.55
N ALA A 32 -3.72 -3.81 7.74
CA ALA A 32 -4.39 -2.82 6.90
C ALA A 32 -5.12 -1.76 7.76
N PRO A 33 -5.28 -0.51 7.24
CA PRO A 33 -5.96 0.55 7.98
C PRO A 33 -7.42 0.17 8.27
N GLN A 34 -7.78 0.20 9.54
CA GLN A 34 -9.14 -0.11 10.02
C GLN A 34 -10.02 1.13 10.00
N PRO A 35 -11.36 1.05 9.96
CA PRO A 35 -12.27 2.21 9.97
C PRO A 35 -11.91 3.32 10.97
N SER A 36 -11.38 2.95 12.14
CA SER A 36 -10.89 3.87 13.18
C SER A 36 -9.56 4.58 12.86
N SER A 37 -8.78 4.09 11.90
CA SER A 37 -7.55 4.70 11.40
C SER A 37 -7.89 5.95 10.56
N THR A 38 -7.76 7.11 11.18
CA THR A 38 -8.03 8.41 10.54
C THR A 38 -6.77 9.08 10.00
N GLY A 39 -5.57 8.65 10.43
CA GLY A 39 -4.29 9.20 10.02
C GLY A 39 -3.40 8.17 9.33
N PHE A 40 -2.91 8.51 8.13
CA PHE A 40 -1.98 7.71 7.33
C PHE A 40 -0.67 7.45 8.07
N PHE A 41 -0.06 8.50 8.63
CA PHE A 41 1.21 8.35 9.36
C PHE A 41 1.03 7.56 10.65
N ASP A 42 -0.05 7.81 11.40
CA ASP A 42 -0.33 7.11 12.65
C ASP A 42 -0.57 5.61 12.39
N TRP A 43 -1.36 5.28 11.37
CA TRP A 43 -1.55 3.90 10.91
C TRP A 43 -0.23 3.26 10.51
N TRP A 44 0.58 3.92 9.68
CA TRP A 44 1.88 3.40 9.24
C TRP A 44 2.78 3.10 10.44
N GLN A 45 2.90 4.04 11.37
CA GLN A 45 3.72 3.85 12.57
C GLN A 45 3.22 2.68 13.42
N GLN A 46 1.91 2.59 13.65
CA GLN A 46 1.29 1.53 14.44
C GLN A 46 1.49 0.16 13.78
N ALA A 47 1.12 0.02 12.50
CA ALA A 47 1.30 -1.21 11.72
C ALA A 47 2.77 -1.64 11.65
N GLY A 48 3.69 -0.70 11.47
CA GLY A 48 5.12 -0.97 11.44
C GLY A 48 5.72 -1.31 12.80
N SER A 49 5.02 -1.06 13.92
CA SER A 49 5.50 -1.39 15.27
C SER A 49 5.30 -2.86 15.62
N THR A 50 4.36 -3.54 14.97
CA THR A 50 4.04 -4.96 15.21
C THR A 50 4.90 -5.92 14.38
N LEU A 51 5.72 -5.41 13.47
CA LEU A 51 6.54 -6.19 12.55
C LEU A 51 7.99 -6.29 13.03
N ASP A 52 8.62 -7.43 12.76
CA ASP A 52 10.06 -7.58 12.95
C ASP A 52 10.85 -6.67 11.99
N LYS A 53 12.13 -6.44 12.28
CA LYS A 53 12.99 -5.49 11.54
C LYS A 53 13.07 -5.78 10.04
N ARG A 54 13.05 -7.06 9.62
CA ARG A 54 13.14 -7.45 8.21
C ARG A 54 11.81 -7.18 7.52
N THR A 55 10.71 -7.68 8.07
CA THR A 55 9.37 -7.47 7.49
C THR A 55 9.00 -5.99 7.47
N LYS A 56 9.33 -5.23 8.51
CA LYS A 56 9.12 -3.78 8.57
C LYS A 56 9.79 -3.03 7.43
N ARG A 57 10.99 -3.45 7.00
CA ARG A 57 11.70 -2.80 5.89
C ARG A 57 10.91 -2.94 4.59
N GLY A 58 10.46 -4.14 4.26
CA GLY A 58 9.63 -4.37 3.08
C GLY A 58 8.27 -3.69 3.17
N PHE A 59 7.65 -3.71 4.36
CA PHE A 59 6.39 -3.03 4.61
C PHE A 59 6.52 -1.53 4.35
N ASN A 60 7.57 -0.87 4.84
CA ASN A 60 7.81 0.55 4.56
C ASN A 60 7.92 0.83 3.05
N SER A 61 8.60 -0.04 2.30
CA SER A 61 8.67 0.09 0.83
C SER A 61 7.29 -0.05 0.18
N LEU A 62 6.46 -0.99 0.64
CA LEU A 62 5.09 -1.16 0.15
C LEU A 62 4.20 0.03 0.50
N VAL A 63 4.33 0.61 1.69
CA VAL A 63 3.57 1.81 2.09
C VAL A 63 3.94 2.99 1.19
N ILE A 64 5.22 3.18 0.88
CA ILE A 64 5.66 4.25 -0.03
C ILE A 64 5.11 4.01 -1.44
N LEU A 65 5.22 2.78 -1.95
CA LEU A 65 4.71 2.42 -3.28
C LEU A 65 3.19 2.60 -3.37
N GLY A 66 2.45 2.10 -2.39
CA GLY A 66 0.99 2.20 -2.35
C GLY A 66 0.53 3.65 -2.29
N ALA A 67 1.15 4.48 -1.44
CA ALA A 67 0.81 5.89 -1.35
C ALA A 67 1.11 6.65 -2.65
N TRP A 68 2.23 6.35 -3.30
CA TRP A 68 2.57 6.92 -4.60
C TRP A 68 1.54 6.56 -5.68
N LEU A 69 1.12 5.29 -5.74
CA LEU A 69 0.12 4.84 -6.71
C LEU A 69 -1.27 5.41 -6.44
N SER A 70 -1.69 5.50 -5.18
CA SER A 70 -2.95 6.18 -4.82
C SER A 70 -2.93 7.66 -5.22
N TRP A 71 -1.80 8.35 -5.00
CA TRP A 71 -1.63 9.74 -5.45
C TRP A 71 -1.67 9.86 -6.97
N LYS A 72 -1.00 8.96 -7.69
CA LYS A 72 -0.99 8.93 -9.16
C LYS A 72 -2.38 8.68 -9.75
N GLU A 73 -3.13 7.72 -9.20
CA GLU A 73 -4.52 7.43 -9.62
C GLU A 73 -5.41 8.66 -9.43
N ARG A 74 -5.33 9.32 -8.26
CA ARG A 74 -6.08 10.54 -8.01
C ARG A 74 -5.75 11.64 -9.02
N ASN A 75 -4.47 11.83 -9.33
CA ASN A 75 -4.08 12.82 -10.33
C ASN A 75 -4.62 12.47 -11.72
N ASP A 76 -4.65 11.19 -12.09
CA ASP A 76 -5.23 10.74 -13.35
C ASP A 76 -6.74 11.03 -13.42
N ILE A 77 -7.47 10.84 -12.32
CA ILE A 77 -8.89 11.19 -12.20
C ILE A 77 -9.09 12.69 -12.37
N VAL A 78 -8.32 13.51 -11.64
CA VAL A 78 -8.49 14.97 -11.61
C VAL A 78 -8.06 15.63 -12.93
N PHE A 79 -6.95 15.20 -13.52
CA PHE A 79 -6.36 15.86 -14.69
C PHE A 79 -6.77 15.23 -16.02
N ASN A 80 -7.11 13.93 -16.04
CA ASN A 80 -7.44 13.20 -17.27
C ASN A 80 -8.87 12.64 -17.30
N GLY A 81 -9.68 12.88 -16.25
CA GLY A 81 -11.07 12.39 -16.19
C GLY A 81 -11.18 10.87 -16.12
N ALA A 82 -10.12 10.19 -15.66
CA ALA A 82 -10.14 8.74 -15.45
C ALA A 82 -11.18 8.35 -14.39
N SER A 83 -11.67 7.11 -14.46
CA SER A 83 -12.53 6.55 -13.40
C SER A 83 -11.70 5.78 -12.37
N PRO A 84 -11.95 5.96 -11.06
CA PRO A 84 -11.21 5.26 -10.01
C PRO A 84 -11.38 3.75 -10.14
N THR A 85 -10.28 3.03 -10.33
CA THR A 85 -10.34 1.56 -10.48
C THR A 85 -9.33 0.88 -9.55
N ILE A 86 -9.83 0.18 -8.53
CA ILE A 86 -8.95 -0.51 -7.56
C ILE A 86 -8.11 -1.58 -8.27
N GLU A 87 -8.70 -2.30 -9.22
CA GLU A 87 -8.04 -3.35 -9.99
C GLU A 87 -6.83 -2.81 -10.75
N ARG A 88 -6.95 -1.61 -11.32
CA ARG A 88 -5.85 -0.94 -12.04
C ARG A 88 -4.71 -0.58 -11.10
N VAL A 89 -5.01 0.06 -9.96
CA VAL A 89 -3.98 0.47 -9.00
C VAL A 89 -3.29 -0.76 -8.39
N LEU A 90 -4.03 -1.84 -8.14
CA LEU A 90 -3.46 -3.11 -7.67
C LEU A 90 -2.56 -3.78 -8.71
N LEU A 91 -2.96 -3.78 -9.99
CA LEU A 91 -2.14 -4.32 -11.07
C LEU A 91 -0.81 -3.57 -11.17
N LEU A 92 -0.86 -2.22 -11.20
CA LEU A 92 0.35 -1.39 -11.23
C LEU A 92 1.23 -1.61 -9.98
N ALA A 93 0.63 -1.80 -8.81
CA ALA A 93 1.38 -2.09 -7.58
C ALA A 93 2.10 -3.44 -7.65
N GLN A 94 1.49 -4.46 -8.25
CA GLN A 94 2.12 -5.77 -8.43
C GLN A 94 3.26 -5.70 -9.46
N GLU A 95 3.06 -5.01 -10.58
CA GLU A 95 4.07 -4.81 -11.62
C GLU A 95 5.29 -4.05 -11.08
N GLU A 96 5.07 -2.92 -10.39
CA GLU A 96 6.13 -2.15 -9.73
C GLU A 96 6.85 -2.97 -8.66
N ALA A 97 6.12 -3.70 -7.81
CA ALA A 97 6.74 -4.56 -6.81
C ALA A 97 7.58 -5.68 -7.45
N ALA A 98 7.17 -6.23 -8.59
CA ALA A 98 7.95 -7.20 -9.35
C ALA A 98 9.22 -6.58 -9.94
N LEU A 99 9.13 -5.38 -10.52
CA LEU A 99 10.30 -4.62 -11.02
C LEU A 99 11.29 -4.31 -9.90
N TRP A 100 10.81 -3.93 -8.71
CA TRP A 100 11.68 -3.63 -7.57
C TRP A 100 12.40 -4.88 -7.06
N ARG A 101 11.75 -6.06 -7.11
CA ARG A 101 12.44 -7.34 -6.83
C ARG A 101 13.56 -7.60 -7.84
N LEU A 102 13.28 -7.43 -9.12
CA LEU A 102 14.27 -7.64 -10.20
C LEU A 102 15.45 -6.66 -10.09
N ALA A 103 15.18 -5.43 -9.66
CA ALA A 103 16.19 -4.41 -9.38
C ALA A 103 16.94 -4.62 -8.03
N SER A 104 16.76 -5.76 -7.37
CA SER A 104 17.39 -6.09 -6.07
C SER A 104 17.05 -5.11 -4.94
N ALA A 105 15.84 -4.53 -4.94
CA ALA A 105 15.35 -3.75 -3.80
C ALA A 105 15.17 -4.68 -2.57
N LYS A 106 16.20 -4.71 -1.72
CA LYS A 106 16.35 -5.68 -0.62
C LYS A 106 15.10 -5.81 0.26
N GLY A 107 14.41 -4.71 0.54
CA GLY A 107 13.20 -4.71 1.38
C GLY A 107 12.03 -5.52 0.81
N ILE A 108 11.72 -5.36 -0.48
CA ILE A 108 10.61 -6.09 -1.12
C ILE A 108 11.01 -7.56 -1.33
N SER A 109 12.26 -7.82 -1.73
CA SER A 109 12.75 -9.19 -1.89
C SER A 109 12.73 -9.97 -0.57
N GLU A 110 13.09 -9.32 0.55
CA GLU A 110 13.03 -9.90 1.90
C GLU A 110 11.60 -10.24 2.34
N LEU A 111 10.63 -9.36 2.05
CA LEU A 111 9.23 -9.55 2.42
C LEU A 111 8.55 -10.70 1.67
N VAL A 112 9.01 -10.95 0.46
CA VAL A 112 8.48 -11.98 -0.43
C VAL A 112 9.08 -13.33 -0.11
N ALA A 113 10.37 -13.35 0.26
CA ALA A 113 11.03 -14.54 0.78
C ALA A 113 10.49 -14.98 2.16
N ALA A 114 9.87 -14.06 2.91
CA ALA A 114 9.27 -14.34 4.22
C ALA A 114 7.90 -15.04 4.15
N ARG A 115 7.33 -15.24 2.95
CA ARG A 115 6.12 -16.07 2.78
C ARG A 115 6.44 -17.53 3.15
N PRO A 116 5.76 -18.13 4.13
CA PRO A 116 5.65 -19.58 4.18
C PRO A 116 4.96 -20.04 2.89
N GLY A 117 5.46 -21.13 2.31
CA GLY A 117 5.04 -21.63 1.00
C GLY A 117 3.53 -21.80 0.84
N VAL A 118 3.10 -21.67 -0.42
CA VAL A 118 1.91 -22.36 -0.92
C VAL A 118 2.17 -23.86 -0.87
#